data_AF-A0A7Z9WE26-F1
#
_entry.id   AF-A0A7Z9WE26-F1
#
_cell.length_a   1.000
_cell.length_b   1.000
_cell.length_c   1.000
_cell.angle_alpha   90.00
_cell.angle_beta   90.00
_cell.angle_gamma   90.00
#
_symmetry.space_group_name_H-M   'P 1'
#
loop_
_entity.id
_entity.type
_entity.pdbx_description
1 polymer ?
#
loop_
_entity_poly.entity_id
_entity_poly.type
_entity_poly.pdbx_seq_one_letter_code
_entity_poly.pdbx_strand_id
1 'polypeptide(L)' 'MMKLKELLDIIEGKPISKNVDLNQEVDMGCGADLMSDVLAFTHEGTVLMTGLTNPQVVRTAEMAGIKA' A
#
# COMPACT_ATOMS: atom_id res chain seq x y z
N MET A 1 -11.63 8.80 1.82
CA MET A 1 -10.76 9.04 0.66
C MET A 1 -9.75 10.11 1.00
N MET A 2 -8.47 9.76 0.90
CA MET A 2 -7.30 10.62 1.11
C MET A 2 -6.41 10.48 -0.13
N LYS A 3 -5.70 11.52 -0.54
CA LYS A 3 -4.72 11.40 -1.63
C LYS A 3 -3.44 10.74 -1.15
N LEU A 4 -2.78 9.98 -2.02
CA LEU A 4 -1.47 9.37 -1.72
C LEU A 4 -0.45 10.41 -1.23
N LYS A 5 -0.49 11.65 -1.75
CA LYS A 5 0.32 12.75 -1.26
C LYS A 5 0.12 13.05 0.23
N GLU A 6 -1.15 13.13 0.66
CA GLU A 6 -1.50 13.46 2.05
C GLU A 6 -1.07 12.33 2.99
N LEU A 7 -1.16 11.07 2.54
CA LEU A 7 -0.63 9.93 3.29
C LEU A 7 0.88 10.07 3.50
N LEU A 8 1.64 10.35 2.43
CA LEU A 8 3.09 10.52 2.49
C LEU A 8 3.49 11.66 3.43
N ASP A 9 2.75 12.77 3.42
CA ASP A 9 2.98 13.90 4.31
C ASP A 9 2.76 13.51 5.79
N ILE A 10 1.77 12.66 6.10
CA ILE A 10 1.49 12.18 7.48
C ILE A 10 2.59 11.25 8.01
N ILE A 11 3.06 10.32 7.18
CA ILE A 11 4.07 9.34 7.60
C ILE A 11 5.50 9.84 7.41
N GLU A 12 5.67 11.10 6.96
CA GLU A 12 6.96 11.67 6.55
C GLU A 12 7.69 10.78 5.53
N GLY A 13 6.90 10.17 4.63
CA GLY A 13 7.34 9.14 3.70
C GLY A 13 7.91 9.71 2.41
N LYS A 14 8.72 8.90 1.73
CA LYS A 14 9.30 9.26 0.43
C LYS A 14 8.97 8.21 -0.64
N PRO A 15 8.42 8.60 -1.80
CA PRO A 15 8.22 7.66 -2.89
C PRO A 15 9.57 7.20 -3.45
N ILE A 16 9.70 5.88 -3.65
CA ILE A 16 10.92 5.25 -4.19
C ILE A 16 10.74 4.89 -5.68
N SER A 17 9.52 4.50 -6.06
CA SER A 17 9.17 4.21 -7.45
C SER A 17 9.19 5.48 -8.32
N LYS A 18 9.53 5.33 -9.60
CA LYS A 18 9.42 6.42 -10.58
C LYS A 18 7.96 6.54 -11.04
N ASN A 19 7.52 7.76 -11.37
CA ASN A 19 6.18 8.04 -11.90
C ASN A 19 5.01 7.69 -10.96
N VAL A 20 5.18 7.85 -9.64
CA VAL A 20 4.10 7.67 -8.66
C VAL A 20 3.03 8.75 -8.87
N ASP A 21 1.77 8.35 -9.01
CA ASP A 21 0.65 9.29 -9.06
C ASP A 21 0.25 9.73 -7.64
N LEU A 22 0.76 10.90 -7.25
CA LEU A 22 0.46 11.50 -5.95
C LEU A 22 -1.00 11.94 -5.78
N ASN A 23 -1.78 12.01 -6.86
CA ASN A 23 -3.21 12.32 -6.80
C ASN A 23 -4.09 11.08 -6.67
N GLN A 24 -3.52 9.88 -6.71
CA GLN A 24 -4.26 8.64 -6.51
C GLN A 24 -5.04 8.67 -5.19
N GLU A 25 -6.30 8.27 -5.24
CA GLU A 25 -7.14 8.15 -4.06
C GLU A 25 -6.83 6.85 -3.31
N VAL A 26 -6.75 6.97 -1.99
CA VAL A 26 -6.58 5.89 -1.03
C VAL A 26 -7.86 5.80 -0.21
N ASP A 27 -8.48 4.64 -0.24
CA ASP A 27 -9.76 4.39 0.43
C ASP A 27 -9.56 3.93 1.87
N MET A 28 -8.56 3.08 2.08
CA MET A 28 -8.22 2.53 3.39
C MET A 28 -6.74 2.13 3.49
N GLY A 29 -6.25 2.00 4.72
CA GLY A 29 -4.94 1.44 5.01
C GLY A 29 -5.05 0.10 5.74
N CYS A 30 -4.16 -0.84 5.45
CA CYS A 30 -4.02 -2.10 6.17
C CYS A 30 -2.58 -2.28 6.63
N GLY A 31 -2.39 -2.60 7.91
CA GLY A 31 -1.10 -3.01 8.46
C GLY A 31 -1.03 -4.53 8.54
N ALA A 32 -0.07 -5.17 7.87
CA ALA A 32 0.10 -6.62 7.94
C ALA A 32 1.55 -7.05 7.78
N ASP A 33 2.01 -7.97 8.63
CA ASP A 33 3.34 -8.58 8.56
C ASP A 33 3.28 -10.07 8.14
N LEU A 34 2.08 -10.61 7.94
CA LEU A 34 1.86 -11.94 7.39
C LEU A 34 1.17 -11.82 6.03
N MET A 35 1.70 -12.52 5.03
CA MET A 35 1.19 -12.49 3.66
C MET A 35 -0.21 -13.13 3.56
N SER A 36 -0.53 -14.05 4.47
CA SER A 36 -1.89 -14.59 4.63
C SER A 36 -2.90 -13.51 5.01
N ASP A 37 -2.50 -12.57 5.86
CA ASP A 37 -3.36 -11.51 6.36
C ASP A 37 -3.60 -10.47 5.27
N VAL A 38 -2.55 -10.19 4.47
CA VAL A 38 -2.69 -9.38 3.26
C VAL A 38 -3.76 -9.98 2.34
N LEU A 39 -3.68 -11.28 2.04
CA LEU A 39 -4.65 -11.94 1.15
C LEU A 39 -6.06 -12.07 1.74
N ALA A 40 -6.19 -12.21 3.06
CA ALA A 40 -7.47 -12.43 3.70
C ALA A 40 -8.25 -11.15 3.98
N PHE A 41 -7.55 -10.03 4.24
CA PHE A 41 -8.18 -8.82 4.79
C PHE A 41 -8.04 -7.57 3.92
N THR A 42 -7.20 -7.58 2.88
CA THR A 42 -7.13 -6.42 1.97
C THR A 42 -8.22 -6.45 0.92
N HIS A 43 -8.66 -5.25 0.55
CA HIS A 43 -9.69 -5.01 -0.45
C HIS A 43 -9.13 -4.04 -1.50
N GLU A 44 -9.78 -3.94 -2.66
CA GLU A 44 -9.38 -2.98 -3.68
C GLU A 44 -9.31 -1.56 -3.11
N GLY A 45 -8.27 -0.79 -3.47
CA GLY A 45 -8.09 0.58 -2.96
C GLY A 45 -7.42 0.68 -1.58
N THR A 46 -6.98 -0.46 -1.04
CA THR A 46 -6.17 -0.51 0.19
C THR A 46 -4.72 -0.07 -0.09
N VAL A 47 -4.12 0.68 0.82
CA VAL A 47 -2.66 0.85 0.94
C VAL A 47 -2.13 -0.12 2.00
N LEU A 48 -1.11 -0.90 1.64
CA LEU A 48 -0.44 -1.84 2.53
C LEU A 48 0.73 -1.17 3.27
N MET A 49 0.70 -1.21 4.59
CA MET A 49 1.82 -0.84 5.46
C MET A 49 2.40 -2.10 6.08
N THR A 50 3.69 -2.36 5.89
CA THR A 50 4.32 -3.62 6.33
C THR A 50 5.79 -3.43 6.63
N GLY A 51 6.31 -4.19 7.60
CA GLY A 51 7.75 -4.30 7.85
C GLY A 51 8.46 -5.29 6.93
N LEU A 52 7.73 -6.03 6.09
CA LEU A 52 8.28 -7.00 5.17
C LEU A 52 9.05 -6.33 4.03
N THR A 53 10.33 -6.66 3.89
CA THR A 53 11.23 -6.09 2.87
C THR A 53 11.58 -7.06 1.74
N ASN A 54 10.89 -8.21 1.68
CA ASN A 54 11.14 -9.22 0.66
C ASN A 54 10.35 -8.92 -0.63
N PRO A 55 10.84 -9.32 -1.82
CA PRO A 55 10.13 -9.07 -3.09
C PRO A 55 8.78 -9.78 -3.24
N GLN A 56 8.48 -10.80 -2.42
CA GLN A 56 7.21 -11.52 -2.52
C GLN A 56 6.06 -10.59 -2.10
N VAL A 57 6.31 -9.64 -1.19
CA VAL A 57 5.31 -8.67 -0.70
C VAL A 57 4.66 -7.88 -1.84
N VAL A 58 5.44 -7.49 -2.84
CA VAL A 58 4.95 -6.72 -3.99
C VAL A 58 3.98 -7.55 -4.83
N ARG A 59 4.31 -8.83 -5.08
CA ARG A 59 3.45 -9.74 -5.86
C ARG A 59 2.16 -10.06 -5.13
N THR A 60 2.24 -10.27 -3.82
CA THR A 60 1.04 -10.54 -3.01
C THR A 60 0.14 -9.32 -2.94
N ALA A 61 0.72 -8.12 -2.81
CA ALA A 61 -0.05 -6.87 -2.88
C ALA A 61 -0.79 -6.74 -4.23
N GLU A 62 -0.10 -7.00 -5.35
CA GLU A 62 -0.69 -7.02 -6.69
C GLU A 62 -1.84 -8.05 -6.80
N MET A 63 -1.62 -9.28 -6.32
CA MET A 63 -2.66 -10.33 -6.34
C MET A 63 -3.88 -9.98 -5.47
N ALA A 64 -3.69 -9.24 -4.39
CA ALA A 64 -4.74 -8.84 -3.47
C ALA A 64 -5.49 -7.55 -3.91
N GLY A 65 -5.10 -6.95 -5.03
CA GLY A 65 -5.73 -5.72 -5.53
C GLY A 65 -5.34 -4.45 -4.76
N ILE A 66 -4.23 -4.48 -4.02
CA ILE A 66 -3.65 -3.31 -3.37
C ILE A 66 -3.11 -2.36 -4.43
N LYS A 67 -3.42 -1.06 -4.27
CA LYS A 67 -3.00 0.00 -5.20
C LYS A 67 -1.84 0.81 -4.60
N ALA A 68 -0.91 1.25 -5.45
CA ALA A 68 0.15 2.19 -5.10
C ALA A 68 0.66 2.93 -6.35
#